data_AF-A0A2N1TTJ4-F1
#
_entry.id   AF-A0A2N1TTJ4-F1
#
_cell.length_a   1.000
_cell.length_b   1.000
_cell.length_c   1.000
_cell.angle_alpha   90.00
_cell.angle_beta   90.00
_cell.angle_gamma   90.00
#
_symmetry.space_group_name_H-M   'P 1'
#
loop_
_entity.id
_entity.type
_entity.pdbx_description
1 polymer ?
#
loop_
_entity_poly.entity_id
_entity_poly.type
_entity_poly.pdbx_seq_one_letter_code
_entity_poly.pdbx_strand_id
1 'polypeptide(L)'
;MWLYLGVFSALFLGLYDISKKHSLEKNAVLPVLLYSTASAAILFVPFVVLSAIEPEYMVKIGLYIPSTTLSGHFHLFIKSAIVFLAWVLSYSALKNLPISIATPIGASGPLWTLLGAILLFHEQPSVLQYAGLITMIVSYYLFSIISNKEGISFRRDKWVGFIFLATVIGACSGLYDKYLIQTLDYSPVTVQAWFFIYLVVLLAPTMIISRLGERKNIVPFVWRW
;
A
#
# COMPACT_ATOMS: atom_id res chain seq x y z
N MET A 1 -20.63 12.87 -0.41
CA MET A 1 -20.69 11.90 0.71
C MET A 1 -19.61 10.82 0.68
N TRP A 2 -19.02 10.39 -0.47
CA TRP A 2 -17.74 9.64 -0.46
C TRP A 2 -16.51 10.55 -0.59
N LEU A 3 -16.67 11.72 -1.24
CA LEU A 3 -15.59 12.68 -1.49
C LEU A 3 -14.91 13.13 -0.19
N TYR A 4 -15.68 13.38 0.89
CA TYR A 4 -15.12 13.71 2.21
C TYR A 4 -14.22 12.60 2.74
N LEU A 5 -14.64 11.33 2.65
CA LEU A 5 -13.82 10.19 3.06
C LEU A 5 -12.52 10.11 2.24
N GLY A 6 -12.60 10.42 0.94
CA GLY A 6 -11.42 10.51 0.08
C GLY A 6 -10.45 11.63 0.51
N VAL A 7 -10.96 12.82 0.82
CA VAL A 7 -10.14 13.95 1.31
C VAL A 7 -9.51 13.65 2.66
N PHE A 8 -10.29 13.11 3.61
CA PHE A 8 -9.76 12.67 4.90
C PHE A 8 -8.69 11.59 4.72
N SER A 9 -8.93 10.60 3.86
CA SER A 9 -7.94 9.57 3.54
C SER A 9 -6.67 10.16 2.95
N ALA A 10 -6.76 11.16 2.07
CA ALA A 10 -5.59 11.81 1.48
C ALA A 10 -4.77 12.57 2.54
N LEU A 11 -5.44 13.25 3.48
CA LEU A 11 -4.78 13.91 4.61
C LEU A 11 -4.01 12.89 5.48
N PHE A 12 -4.68 11.81 5.90
CA PHE A 12 -4.03 10.76 6.71
C PHE A 12 -2.93 10.04 5.95
N LEU A 13 -3.07 9.85 4.63
CA LEU A 13 -2.02 9.27 3.80
C LEU A 13 -0.78 10.17 3.75
N GLY A 14 -0.97 11.49 3.66
CA GLY A 14 0.14 12.46 3.75
C GLY A 14 0.85 12.44 5.10
N LEU A 15 0.08 12.43 6.21
CA LEU A 15 0.64 12.27 7.56
C LEU A 15 1.40 10.94 7.69
N TYR A 16 0.82 9.85 7.18
CA TYR A 16 1.43 8.54 7.16
C TYR A 16 2.76 8.52 6.38
N ASP A 17 2.84 9.17 5.21
CA ASP A 17 4.08 9.23 4.44
C ASP A 17 5.19 10.00 5.17
N ILE A 18 4.85 11.10 5.86
CA ILE A 18 5.79 11.86 6.69
C ILE A 18 6.28 11.01 7.87
N SER A 19 5.36 10.40 8.63
CA SER A 19 5.70 9.50 9.74
C SER A 19 6.57 8.34 9.26
N LYS A 20 6.19 7.68 8.15
CA LYS A 20 6.95 6.60 7.54
C LYS A 20 8.36 7.02 7.16
N LYS A 21 8.53 8.20 6.55
CA LYS A 21 9.87 8.75 6.23
C LYS A 21 10.69 8.97 7.49
N HIS A 22 10.11 9.57 8.53
CA HIS A 22 10.76 9.79 9.80
C HIS A 22 11.18 8.48 10.49
N SER A 23 10.29 7.49 10.52
CA SER A 23 10.57 6.16 11.09
C SER A 23 11.64 5.40 10.32
N LEU A 24 11.87 5.69 9.03
CA LEU A 24 12.91 5.05 8.21
C LEU A 24 14.30 5.69 8.38
N GLU A 25 14.41 6.86 9.00
CA GLU A 25 15.69 7.53 9.20
C GLU A 25 16.62 6.74 10.11
N LYS A 26 17.72 6.23 9.55
CA LYS A 26 18.70 5.37 10.25
C LYS A 26 18.12 4.05 10.78
N ASN A 27 16.90 3.69 10.38
CA ASN A 27 16.28 2.42 10.74
C ASN A 27 16.31 1.44 9.56
N ALA A 28 16.25 0.14 9.87
CA ALA A 28 16.07 -0.90 8.86
C ALA A 28 14.64 -0.87 8.28
N VAL A 29 14.49 -1.21 7.00
CA VAL A 29 13.20 -1.16 6.28
C VAL A 29 12.22 -2.21 6.81
N LEU A 30 12.65 -3.48 6.87
CA LEU A 30 11.77 -4.59 7.23
C LEU A 30 11.16 -4.46 8.64
N PRO A 31 11.91 -4.06 9.69
CA PRO A 31 11.32 -3.85 11.01
C PRO A 31 10.26 -2.74 11.02
N VAL A 32 10.55 -1.57 10.43
CA VAL A 32 9.58 -0.45 10.37
C VAL A 32 8.31 -0.88 9.64
N LEU A 33 8.47 -1.59 8.51
CA LEU A 33 7.36 -2.13 7.74
C LEU A 33 6.56 -3.19 8.53
N LEU A 34 7.24 -4.11 9.22
CA LEU A 34 6.60 -5.13 10.04
C LEU A 34 5.81 -4.52 11.20
N TYR A 35 6.40 -3.60 11.96
CA TYR A 35 5.72 -3.00 13.11
C TYR A 35 4.52 -2.16 12.69
N SER A 36 4.66 -1.33 11.64
CA SER A 36 3.51 -0.56 11.12
C SER A 36 2.37 -1.46 10.63
N THR A 37 2.71 -2.57 9.95
CA THR A 37 1.72 -3.56 9.49
C THR A 37 1.11 -4.34 10.65
N ALA A 38 1.91 -4.74 11.64
CA ALA A 38 1.45 -5.47 12.81
C ALA A 38 0.50 -4.62 13.66
N SER A 39 0.77 -3.32 13.82
CA SER A 39 -0.15 -2.39 14.47
C SER A 39 -1.50 -2.35 13.77
N ALA A 40 -1.52 -2.31 12.44
CA ALA A 40 -2.77 -2.39 11.69
C ALA A 40 -3.45 -3.76 11.83
N ALA A 41 -2.71 -4.87 11.76
CA ALA A 41 -3.26 -6.21 11.92
C ALA A 41 -3.90 -6.42 13.30
N ILE A 42 -3.27 -5.92 14.37
CA ILE A 42 -3.80 -5.98 15.74
C ILE A 42 -5.17 -5.31 15.84
N LEU A 43 -5.43 -4.24 15.08
CA LEU A 43 -6.75 -3.60 15.06
C LEU A 43 -7.83 -4.47 14.39
N PHE A 44 -7.46 -5.28 13.39
CA PHE A 44 -8.41 -6.11 12.65
C PHE A 44 -8.62 -7.51 13.24
N VAL A 45 -7.65 -8.05 13.99
CA VAL A 45 -7.77 -9.38 14.63
C VAL A 45 -9.01 -9.48 15.53
N PRO A 46 -9.34 -8.52 16.41
CA PRO A 46 -10.57 -8.56 17.19
C PRO A 46 -11.83 -8.65 16.33
N PHE A 47 -11.88 -7.99 15.18
CA PHE A 47 -13.05 -8.07 14.28
C PHE A 47 -13.19 -9.45 13.65
N VAL A 48 -12.09 -10.12 13.32
CA VAL A 48 -12.12 -11.51 12.84
C VAL A 48 -12.61 -12.46 13.93
N VAL A 49 -12.10 -12.32 15.16
CA VAL A 49 -12.48 -13.17 16.29
C VAL A 49 -13.94 -12.94 16.67
N LEU A 50 -14.37 -11.68 16.82
CA LEU A 50 -15.76 -11.35 17.14
C LEU A 50 -16.73 -11.76 16.03
N SER A 51 -16.32 -11.76 14.77
CA SER A 51 -17.16 -12.27 13.68
C SER A 51 -17.38 -13.79 13.75
N ALA A 52 -16.48 -14.52 14.42
CA ALA A 52 -16.64 -15.96 14.65
C ALA A 52 -17.46 -16.29 15.91
N ILE A 53 -17.44 -15.43 16.93
CA ILE A 53 -18.14 -15.67 18.21
C ILE A 53 -19.54 -15.04 18.21
N GLU A 54 -19.66 -13.79 17.75
CA GLU A 54 -20.88 -12.97 17.78
C GLU A 54 -21.21 -12.39 16.39
N PRO A 55 -21.52 -13.24 15.39
CA PRO A 55 -21.72 -12.81 14.01
C PRO A 55 -22.87 -11.79 13.87
N GLU A 56 -23.98 -11.97 14.60
CA GLU A 56 -25.14 -11.07 14.53
C GLU A 56 -24.78 -9.64 14.97
N TYR A 57 -24.00 -9.51 16.04
CA TYR A 57 -23.52 -8.21 16.51
C TYR A 57 -22.61 -7.55 15.48
N MET A 58 -21.68 -8.31 14.89
CA MET A 58 -20.75 -7.81 13.88
C MET A 58 -21.46 -7.38 12.59
N VAL A 59 -22.52 -8.07 12.19
CA VAL A 59 -23.38 -7.67 11.05
C VAL A 59 -24.08 -6.35 11.37
N LYS A 60 -24.64 -6.20 12.58
CA LYS A 60 -25.35 -4.98 13.01
C LYS A 60 -24.47 -3.73 12.97
N ILE A 61 -23.18 -3.85 13.33
CA ILE A 61 -22.22 -2.74 13.30
C ILE A 61 -21.51 -2.57 11.95
N GLY A 62 -21.78 -3.44 10.97
CA GLY A 62 -21.19 -3.38 9.62
C GLY A 62 -19.71 -3.79 9.55
N LEU A 63 -19.18 -4.50 10.54
CA LEU A 63 -17.79 -4.95 10.61
C LEU A 63 -17.65 -6.48 10.53
N TYR A 64 -18.70 -7.15 10.04
CA TYR A 64 -18.72 -8.61 9.90
C TYR A 64 -17.72 -9.10 8.85
N ILE A 65 -16.89 -10.06 9.26
CA ILE A 65 -15.92 -10.75 8.41
C ILE A 65 -16.36 -12.21 8.29
N PRO A 66 -17.02 -12.60 7.19
CA PRO A 66 -17.42 -13.99 6.97
C PRO A 66 -16.23 -14.94 6.92
N SER A 67 -16.45 -16.17 7.40
CA SER A 67 -15.52 -17.27 7.18
C SER A 67 -15.34 -17.49 5.67
N THR A 68 -14.10 -17.75 5.26
CA THR A 68 -13.73 -17.83 3.86
C THR A 68 -13.24 -19.24 3.52
N THR A 69 -13.49 -19.70 2.30
CA THR A 69 -12.97 -20.99 1.81
C THR A 69 -11.45 -20.95 1.66
N LEU A 70 -10.82 -22.13 1.54
CA LEU A 70 -9.37 -22.20 1.28
C LEU A 70 -8.96 -21.43 0.01
N SER A 71 -9.78 -21.51 -1.05
CA SER A 71 -9.56 -20.75 -2.29
C SER A 71 -9.64 -19.24 -2.04
N GLY A 72 -10.57 -18.77 -1.20
CA GLY A 72 -10.64 -17.35 -0.88
C GLY A 72 -9.47 -16.87 -0.02
N HIS A 73 -8.99 -17.69 0.91
CA HIS A 73 -7.74 -17.40 1.62
C HIS A 73 -6.54 -17.32 0.66
N PHE A 74 -6.51 -18.15 -0.38
CA PHE A 74 -5.48 -18.07 -1.43
C PHE A 74 -5.57 -16.76 -2.24
N HIS A 75 -6.76 -16.32 -2.63
CA HIS A 75 -6.95 -15.02 -3.29
C HIS A 75 -6.43 -13.85 -2.43
N LEU A 76 -6.82 -13.84 -1.15
CA LEU A 76 -6.41 -12.81 -0.19
C LEU A 76 -4.90 -12.85 0.11
N PHE A 77 -4.31 -14.04 0.10
CA PHE A 77 -2.86 -14.22 0.23
C PHE A 77 -2.11 -13.67 -0.99
N ILE A 78 -2.57 -13.94 -2.21
CA ILE A 78 -1.99 -13.37 -3.45
C ILE A 78 -2.00 -11.85 -3.40
N LYS A 79 -3.15 -11.25 -3.03
CA LYS A 79 -3.25 -9.79 -2.84
C LYS A 79 -2.15 -9.29 -1.90
N SER A 80 -2.02 -9.94 -0.75
CA SER A 80 -1.04 -9.57 0.28
C SER A 80 0.40 -9.72 -0.20
N ALA A 81 0.69 -10.73 -1.02
CA ALA A 81 2.02 -10.93 -1.62
C ALA A 81 2.37 -9.84 -2.65
N ILE A 82 1.40 -9.39 -3.45
CA ILE A 82 1.58 -8.26 -4.39
C ILE A 82 1.94 -6.99 -3.60
N VAL A 83 1.17 -6.69 -2.56
CA VAL A 83 1.43 -5.50 -1.73
C VAL A 83 2.72 -5.62 -0.94
N PHE A 84 3.06 -6.81 -0.43
CA PHE A 84 4.34 -7.07 0.23
C PHE A 84 5.52 -6.62 -0.66
N LEU A 85 5.52 -7.06 -1.92
CA LEU A 85 6.57 -6.68 -2.87
C LEU A 85 6.58 -5.17 -3.13
N ALA A 86 5.40 -4.57 -3.35
CA ALA A 86 5.28 -3.14 -3.56
C ALA A 86 5.80 -2.33 -2.36
N TRP A 87 5.45 -2.72 -1.14
CA TRP A 87 5.80 -2.00 0.08
C TRP A 87 7.29 -2.17 0.43
N VAL A 88 7.88 -3.34 0.22
CA VAL A 88 9.34 -3.53 0.38
C VAL A 88 10.11 -2.60 -0.55
N LEU A 89 9.70 -2.50 -1.82
CA LEU A 89 10.31 -1.59 -2.79
C LEU A 89 10.08 -0.12 -2.41
N SER A 90 8.84 0.25 -2.06
CA SER A 90 8.45 1.62 -1.69
C SER A 90 9.20 2.12 -0.46
N TYR A 91 9.25 1.34 0.63
CA TYR A 91 9.96 1.71 1.84
C TYR A 91 11.47 1.79 1.62
N SER A 92 12.02 0.87 0.81
CA SER A 92 13.43 0.91 0.45
C SER A 92 13.76 2.16 -0.37
N ALA A 93 12.91 2.54 -1.31
CA ALA A 93 13.09 3.77 -2.08
C ALA A 93 12.93 5.01 -1.18
N LEU A 94 11.88 5.08 -0.37
CA LEU A 94 11.61 6.22 0.51
C LEU A 94 12.71 6.43 1.55
N LYS A 95 13.34 5.35 2.04
CA LYS A 95 14.51 5.47 2.92
C LYS A 95 15.66 6.25 2.26
N ASN A 96 15.89 6.04 0.96
CA ASN A 96 17.05 6.56 0.24
C ASN A 96 16.76 7.81 -0.60
N LEU A 97 15.49 8.12 -0.89
CA LEU A 97 15.08 9.30 -1.63
C LEU A 97 14.50 10.39 -0.72
N PRO A 98 14.65 11.66 -1.07
CA PRO A 98 13.86 12.76 -0.52
C PRO A 98 12.36 12.49 -0.69
N ILE A 99 11.57 12.88 0.31
CA ILE A 99 10.11 12.70 0.29
C ILE A 99 9.46 13.47 -0.88
N SER A 100 10.03 14.63 -1.23
CA SER A 100 9.68 15.48 -2.38
C SER A 100 9.87 14.82 -3.74
N ILE A 101 10.59 13.70 -3.83
CA ILE A 101 10.74 12.89 -5.05
C ILE A 101 9.91 11.61 -4.95
N ALA A 102 10.00 10.90 -3.84
CA ALA A 102 9.33 9.61 -3.69
C ALA A 102 7.80 9.75 -3.67
N THR A 103 7.26 10.75 -2.96
CA THR A 103 5.81 10.93 -2.80
C THR A 103 5.12 11.30 -4.11
N PRO A 104 5.61 12.24 -4.96
CA PRO A 104 4.98 12.50 -6.25
C PRO A 104 4.95 11.29 -7.19
N ILE A 105 6.00 10.47 -7.21
CA ILE A 105 6.01 9.24 -8.01
C ILE A 105 4.97 8.26 -7.47
N GLY A 106 4.96 8.01 -6.16
CA GLY A 106 3.96 7.16 -5.51
C GLY A 106 2.53 7.64 -5.71
N ALA A 107 2.32 8.95 -5.69
CA ALA A 107 1.03 9.58 -5.92
C ALA A 107 0.51 9.35 -7.34
N SER A 108 1.35 9.00 -8.32
CA SER A 108 0.92 8.66 -9.68
C SER A 108 0.15 7.33 -9.78
N GLY A 109 0.01 6.57 -8.69
CA GLY A 109 -0.78 5.33 -8.62
C GLY A 109 -2.13 5.36 -9.35
N PRO A 110 -2.99 6.39 -9.17
CA PRO A 110 -4.29 6.49 -9.84
C PRO A 110 -4.21 6.50 -11.37
N LEU A 111 -3.13 7.04 -11.97
CA LEU A 111 -2.91 6.99 -13.42
C LEU A 111 -2.80 5.54 -13.89
N TRP A 112 -1.96 4.74 -13.20
CA TRP A 112 -1.71 3.34 -13.52
C TRP A 112 -2.94 2.47 -13.28
N THR A 113 -3.67 2.73 -12.18
CA THR A 113 -4.92 2.04 -11.88
C THR A 113 -5.97 2.34 -12.95
N LEU A 114 -6.14 3.60 -13.37
CA LEU A 114 -7.10 3.93 -14.41
C LEU A 114 -6.75 3.28 -15.76
N LEU A 115 -5.47 3.35 -16.16
CA LEU A 115 -5.00 2.70 -17.39
C LEU A 115 -5.28 1.19 -17.36
N GLY A 116 -4.94 0.52 -16.25
CA GLY A 116 -5.24 -0.90 -16.10
C GLY A 116 -6.74 -1.19 -16.04
N ALA A 117 -7.55 -0.27 -15.51
CA ALA A 117 -9.00 -0.46 -15.45
C ALA A 117 -9.66 -0.40 -16.82
N ILE A 118 -9.20 0.51 -17.68
CA ILE A 118 -9.62 0.60 -19.10
C ILE A 118 -9.23 -0.69 -19.84
N LEU A 119 -8.01 -1.20 -19.61
CA LEU A 119 -7.50 -2.39 -20.31
C LEU A 119 -8.14 -3.70 -19.84
N LEU A 120 -8.32 -3.89 -18.53
CA LEU A 120 -8.76 -5.17 -17.94
C LEU A 120 -10.27 -5.25 -17.74
N PHE A 121 -10.93 -4.14 -17.42
CA PHE A 121 -12.36 -4.10 -17.14
C PHE A 121 -13.16 -3.39 -18.24
N HIS A 122 -12.49 -2.98 -19.33
CA HIS A 122 -13.11 -2.25 -20.45
C HIS A 122 -13.90 -1.01 -19.99
N GLU A 123 -13.43 -0.35 -18.92
CA GLU A 123 -14.05 0.88 -18.46
C GLU A 123 -13.95 1.97 -19.52
N GLN A 124 -15.03 2.75 -19.66
CA GLN A 124 -15.12 3.88 -20.57
C GLN A 124 -15.20 5.16 -19.72
N PRO A 125 -14.06 5.82 -19.45
CA PRO A 125 -14.05 7.03 -18.66
C PRO A 125 -14.82 8.15 -19.36
N SER A 126 -15.52 8.98 -18.59
CA SER A 126 -16.18 10.16 -19.12
C SER A 126 -15.16 11.24 -19.54
N VAL A 127 -15.60 12.20 -20.36
CA VAL A 127 -14.77 13.35 -20.75
C VAL A 127 -14.21 14.09 -19.54
N LEU A 128 -14.99 14.20 -18.45
CA LEU A 128 -14.56 14.85 -17.22
C LEU A 128 -13.47 14.04 -16.48
N GLN A 129 -13.53 12.71 -16.51
CA GLN A 129 -12.50 11.85 -15.94
C GLN A 129 -11.20 11.92 -16.73
N TYR A 130 -11.28 12.00 -18.07
CA TYR A 130 -10.11 12.27 -18.91
C TYR A 130 -9.51 13.64 -18.65
N ALA A 131 -10.33 14.68 -18.47
CA ALA A 131 -9.85 16.00 -18.10
C ALA A 131 -9.10 15.96 -16.75
N GLY A 132 -9.67 15.30 -15.74
CA GLY A 132 -9.00 15.08 -14.45
C GLY A 132 -7.68 14.31 -14.56
N LEU A 133 -7.63 13.29 -15.43
CA LEU A 133 -6.41 12.53 -15.72
C LEU A 133 -5.30 13.43 -16.30
N ILE A 134 -5.65 14.25 -17.29
CA ILE A 134 -4.71 15.19 -17.91
C ILE A 134 -4.20 16.20 -16.86
N THR A 135 -5.09 16.72 -16.00
CA THR A 135 -4.70 17.61 -14.90
C THR A 135 -3.72 16.94 -13.94
N MET A 136 -3.92 15.67 -13.58
CA MET A 136 -2.98 14.90 -12.74
C MET A 136 -1.62 14.75 -13.42
N ILE A 137 -1.59 14.35 -14.71
CA ILE A 137 -0.35 14.19 -15.47
C ILE A 137 0.45 15.50 -15.53
N VAL A 138 -0.21 16.62 -15.84
CA VAL A 138 0.42 17.94 -15.88
C VAL A 138 0.97 18.32 -14.50
N SER A 139 0.22 18.07 -13.43
CA SER A 139 0.66 18.34 -12.06
C SER A 139 1.91 17.54 -11.71
N TYR A 140 1.95 16.23 -12.01
CA TYR A 140 3.13 15.40 -11.77
C TYR A 140 4.34 15.84 -12.58
N TYR A 141 4.13 16.27 -13.84
CA TYR A 141 5.20 16.82 -14.67
C TYR A 141 5.80 18.09 -14.05
N LEU A 142 4.97 19.02 -13.59
CA LEU A 142 5.42 20.23 -12.91
C LEU A 142 6.18 19.91 -11.61
N PHE A 143 5.69 18.94 -10.83
CA PHE A 143 6.41 18.46 -9.64
C PHE A 143 7.79 17.91 -10.01
N SER A 144 7.89 17.07 -11.04
CA SER A 144 9.16 16.48 -11.49
C SER A 144 10.21 17.55 -11.85
N ILE A 145 9.81 18.66 -12.48
CA ILE A 145 10.71 19.78 -12.78
C ILE A 145 11.27 20.41 -11.50
N ILE A 146 10.41 20.62 -10.50
CA ILE A 146 10.82 21.21 -9.21
C ILE A 146 11.78 20.27 -8.48
N SER A 147 11.49 18.98 -8.45
CA SER A 147 12.30 17.97 -7.77
C SER A 147 13.70 17.80 -8.40
N ASN A 148 13.87 18.15 -9.67
CA ASN A 148 15.17 18.11 -10.36
C ASN A 148 16.19 19.11 -9.74
N LYS A 149 15.73 20.08 -8.95
CA LYS A 149 16.60 21.01 -8.20
C LYS A 149 17.29 20.37 -6.99
N GLU A 150 16.89 19.16 -6.58
CA GLU A 150 17.50 18.44 -5.45
C GLU A 150 18.72 17.58 -5.84
N GLY A 151 19.19 17.68 -7.09
CA GLY A 151 20.43 17.04 -7.54
C GLY A 151 20.35 15.53 -7.77
N ILE A 152 19.16 14.94 -7.74
CA ILE A 152 18.96 13.51 -8.03
C ILE A 152 18.72 13.29 -9.52
N SER A 153 19.53 12.44 -10.15
CA SER A 153 19.30 12.04 -11.54
C SER A 153 18.19 10.99 -11.62
N PHE A 154 16.97 11.42 -11.95
CA PHE A 154 15.79 10.54 -12.12
C PHE A 154 16.05 9.28 -12.96
N ARG A 155 16.91 9.38 -13.97
CA ARG A 155 17.11 8.32 -14.98
C ARG A 155 18.12 7.24 -14.55
N ARG A 156 18.97 7.50 -13.56
CA ARG A 156 20.06 6.57 -13.15
C ARG A 156 19.94 6.12 -11.69
N ASP A 157 19.06 6.74 -10.91
CA ASP A 157 18.90 6.35 -9.52
C ASP A 157 18.04 5.08 -9.41
N LYS A 158 18.62 4.01 -8.88
CA LYS A 158 17.93 2.73 -8.68
C LYS A 158 16.70 2.84 -7.77
N TRP A 159 16.72 3.78 -6.82
CA TRP A 159 15.63 4.00 -5.88
C TRP A 159 14.43 4.68 -6.56
N VAL A 160 14.68 5.51 -7.58
CA VAL A 160 13.61 6.04 -8.45
C VAL A 160 12.95 4.89 -9.21
N GLY A 161 13.74 3.94 -9.71
CA GLY A 161 13.22 2.69 -10.28
C GLY A 161 12.39 1.86 -9.29
N PHE A 162 12.83 1.76 -8.04
CA PHE A 162 12.12 1.01 -6.99
C PHE A 162 10.77 1.65 -6.64
N ILE A 163 10.70 2.97 -6.45
CA ILE A 163 9.42 3.64 -6.15
C ILE A 163 8.47 3.59 -7.35
N PHE A 164 9.00 3.72 -8.57
CA PHE A 164 8.20 3.57 -9.78
C PHE A 164 7.59 2.16 -9.89
N LEU A 165 8.42 1.12 -9.76
CA LEU A 165 7.97 -0.26 -9.80
C LEU A 165 6.99 -0.57 -8.66
N ALA A 166 7.25 -0.08 -7.45
CA ALA A 166 6.33 -0.17 -6.32
C ALA A 166 4.97 0.45 -6.64
N THR A 167 4.95 1.58 -7.34
CA THR A 167 3.72 2.29 -7.71
C THR A 167 2.90 1.47 -8.71
N VAL A 168 3.55 0.91 -9.73
CA VAL A 168 2.88 0.05 -10.73
C VAL A 168 2.35 -1.24 -10.09
N ILE A 169 3.15 -1.92 -9.27
CA ILE A 169 2.72 -3.13 -8.54
C ILE A 169 1.57 -2.79 -7.58
N GLY A 170 1.65 -1.64 -6.89
CA GLY A 170 0.56 -1.15 -6.04
C GLY A 170 -0.73 -0.89 -6.82
N ALA A 171 -0.64 -0.33 -8.02
CA ALA A 171 -1.78 -0.15 -8.91
C ALA A 171 -2.40 -1.50 -9.35
N CYS A 172 -1.57 -2.51 -9.64
CA CYS A 172 -2.04 -3.87 -9.88
C CYS A 172 -2.78 -4.45 -8.68
N SER A 173 -2.31 -4.20 -7.45
CA SER A 173 -3.04 -4.59 -6.24
C SER A 173 -4.40 -3.89 -6.14
N GLY A 174 -4.50 -2.60 -6.46
CA GLY A 174 -5.78 -1.88 -6.44
C GLY A 174 -6.78 -2.41 -7.48
N LEU A 175 -6.29 -2.79 -8.67
CA LEU A 175 -7.10 -3.46 -9.69
C LEU A 175 -7.55 -4.85 -9.22
N TYR A 176 -6.69 -5.56 -8.50
CA TYR A 176 -7.04 -6.84 -7.91
C TYR A 176 -8.07 -6.69 -6.78
N ASP A 177 -7.96 -5.66 -5.92
CA ASP A 177 -8.98 -5.34 -4.92
C ASP A 177 -10.36 -5.12 -5.58
N LYS A 178 -10.39 -4.40 -6.71
CA LYS A 178 -11.62 -4.22 -7.50
C LYS A 178 -12.19 -5.56 -7.98
N TYR A 179 -11.35 -6.45 -8.52
CA TYR A 179 -11.78 -7.79 -8.93
C TYR A 179 -12.32 -8.62 -7.76
N LEU A 180 -11.63 -8.62 -6.62
CA LEU A 180 -12.08 -9.33 -5.41
C LEU A 180 -13.44 -8.82 -4.93
N ILE A 181 -13.62 -7.51 -4.85
CA ILE A 181 -14.83 -6.91 -4.29
C ILE A 181 -16.01 -6.95 -5.28
N GLN A 182 -15.78 -6.62 -6.56
CA GLN A 182 -16.86 -6.46 -7.53
C GLN A 182 -17.18 -7.73 -8.32
N THR A 183 -16.21 -8.64 -8.49
CA THR A 183 -16.40 -9.86 -9.28
C THR A 183 -16.53 -11.10 -8.41
N LEU A 184 -15.75 -11.19 -7.34
CA LEU A 184 -15.80 -12.32 -6.40
C LEU A 184 -16.64 -12.05 -5.14
N ASP A 185 -17.28 -10.87 -5.07
CA ASP A 185 -18.21 -10.46 -4.01
C ASP A 185 -17.64 -10.55 -2.58
N TYR A 186 -16.33 -10.33 -2.43
CA TYR A 186 -15.73 -10.21 -1.11
C TYR A 186 -16.11 -8.88 -0.47
N SER A 187 -16.47 -8.91 0.83
CA SER A 187 -16.68 -7.68 1.58
C SER A 187 -15.37 -6.86 1.68
N PRO A 188 -15.40 -5.52 1.55
CA PRO A 188 -14.20 -4.70 1.69
C PRO A 188 -13.50 -4.88 3.05
N VAL A 189 -14.26 -5.13 4.11
CA VAL A 189 -13.73 -5.37 5.47
C VAL A 189 -12.97 -6.70 5.53
N THR A 190 -13.49 -7.75 4.89
CA THR A 190 -12.80 -9.05 4.75
C THR A 190 -11.48 -8.89 4.02
N VAL A 191 -11.50 -8.18 2.89
CA VAL A 191 -10.30 -7.93 2.08
C VAL A 191 -9.25 -7.14 2.87
N GLN A 192 -9.67 -6.15 3.66
CA GLN A 192 -8.78 -5.33 4.48
C GLN A 192 -8.17 -6.10 5.67
N ALA A 193 -8.98 -6.87 6.38
CA ALA A 193 -8.54 -7.59 7.58
C ALA A 193 -7.53 -8.69 7.23
N TRP A 194 -7.87 -9.56 6.29
CA TRP A 194 -6.98 -10.64 5.87
C TRP A 194 -5.74 -10.14 5.15
N PHE A 195 -5.84 -9.01 4.45
CA PHE A 195 -4.70 -8.33 3.86
C PHE A 195 -3.62 -8.02 4.92
N PHE A 196 -3.97 -7.34 6.01
CA PHE A 196 -3.00 -7.00 7.05
C PHE A 196 -2.47 -8.24 7.78
N ILE A 197 -3.34 -9.21 8.08
CA ILE A 197 -2.95 -10.46 8.76
C ILE A 197 -1.92 -11.23 7.92
N TYR A 198 -2.19 -11.45 6.63
CA TYR A 198 -1.26 -12.17 5.75
C TYR A 198 0.00 -11.38 5.45
N LEU A 199 -0.08 -10.05 5.42
CA LEU A 199 1.10 -9.23 5.25
C LEU A 199 2.07 -9.39 6.43
N VAL A 200 1.57 -9.52 7.67
CA VAL A 200 2.41 -9.88 8.82
C VAL A 200 3.02 -11.28 8.66
N VAL A 201 2.23 -12.26 8.20
CA VAL A 201 2.72 -13.63 7.94
C VAL A 201 3.82 -13.66 6.88
N LEU A 202 3.81 -12.74 5.91
CA LEU A 202 4.89 -12.60 4.93
C LEU A 202 6.09 -11.83 5.48
N LEU A 203 5.87 -10.76 6.24
CA LEU A 203 6.91 -9.87 6.75
C LEU A 203 7.71 -10.46 7.92
N ALA A 204 7.06 -11.19 8.83
CA ALA A 204 7.73 -11.69 10.02
C ALA A 204 8.81 -12.75 9.68
N PRO A 205 8.54 -13.78 8.85
CA PRO A 205 9.56 -14.73 8.44
C PRO A 205 10.67 -14.07 7.61
N THR A 206 10.32 -13.15 6.70
CA THR A 206 11.30 -12.48 5.85
C THR A 206 12.25 -11.60 6.66
N MET A 207 11.76 -10.91 7.69
CA MET A 207 12.60 -10.19 8.65
C MET A 207 13.52 -11.14 9.43
N ILE A 208 12.99 -12.24 9.96
CA ILE A 208 13.78 -13.22 10.72
C ILE A 208 14.90 -13.80 9.86
N ILE A 209 14.58 -14.25 8.65
CA ILE A 209 15.55 -14.83 7.70
C ILE A 209 16.62 -13.80 7.32
N SER A 210 16.22 -12.57 7.00
CA SER A 210 17.16 -11.49 6.66
C SER A 210 18.11 -11.19 7.82
N ARG A 211 17.60 -11.12 9.06
CA ARG A 211 18.42 -10.86 10.25
C ARG A 211 19.37 -12.01 10.58
N LEU A 212 18.98 -13.26 10.33
CA LEU A 212 19.85 -14.42 10.52
C LEU A 212 20.99 -14.48 9.47
N GLY A 213 20.74 -13.97 8.26
CA GLY A 213 21.74 -13.87 7.19
C GLY A 213 22.74 -12.72 7.38
N GLU A 214 22.30 -11.56 7.88
CA GLU A 214 23.14 -10.38 8.08
C GLU A 214 23.90 -10.41 9.41
N ARG A 215 24.97 -11.20 9.49
CA ARG A 215 25.77 -11.37 10.73
C ARG A 215 26.68 -10.19 11.09
N LYS A 216 26.96 -9.25 10.18
CA LYS A 216 28.04 -8.26 10.36
C LYS A 216 27.63 -6.78 10.34
N ASN A 217 26.46 -6.41 9.84
CA ASN A 217 26.04 -5.00 9.71
C ASN A 217 24.54 -4.83 10.02
N ILE A 218 24.12 -5.22 11.22
CA ILE A 218 22.73 -5.06 11.65
C ILE A 218 22.47 -3.57 11.89
N VAL A 219 21.71 -2.95 10.99
CA VAL A 219 21.18 -1.59 11.23
C VAL A 219 20.16 -1.71 12.37
N PRO A 220 20.34 -1.00 13.50
CA PRO A 220 19.44 -1.11 14.63
C PRO A 220 18.05 -0.59 14.25
N PHE A 221 17.02 -1.14 14.89
CA PHE A 221 15.69 -0.56 14.91
C PHE A 221 15.54 0.25 16.20
N VAL A 222 15.29 1.54 16.06
CA VAL A 222 14.94 2.44 17.15
C VAL A 222 13.48 2.85 16.97
N TRP A 223 12.66 2.57 17.97
CA TRP A 223 11.27 3.03 17.98
C TRP A 223 11.24 4.55 18.04
N ARG A 224 10.59 5.17 17.05
CA ARG A 224 10.35 6.61 16.99
C ARG A 224 8.86 6.82 16.78
N TRP A 225 8.26 7.57 17.69
CA TRP A 225 6.84 7.91 17.71
C TRP A 225 6.46 8.79 16.53
#